data_AF-A0A6J4LTN9-F1
#
_entry.id   AF-A0A6J4LTN9-F1
#
_cell.length_a   1.000
_cell.length_b   1.000
_cell.length_c   1.000
_cell.angle_alpha   90.00
_cell.angle_beta   90.00
_cell.angle_gamma   90.00
#
_symmetry.space_group_name_H-M   'P 1'
#
loop_
_entity.id
_entity.type
_entity.pdbx_description
1 polymer ?
#
loop_
_entity_poly.entity_id
_entity_poly.type
_entity_poly.pdbx_seq_one_letter_code
_entity_poly.pdbx_strand_id
1 'polypeptide(L)' 'MGGGIYLIQDGGQLVEMSEAGYESEDLLQGLLAQHPNLLAGDQMDHSHPRRWLLV' A
#
# COMPACT_ATOMS: atom_id res chain seq x y z
N MET A 1 1.18 -14.63 16.51
CA MET A 1 1.98 -15.43 15.56
C MET A 1 2.12 -14.58 14.31
N GLY A 2 3.25 -13.90 14.13
CA GLY A 2 3.48 -13.06 12.94
C GLY A 2 3.80 -13.97 11.76
N GLY A 3 3.06 -13.82 10.66
CA GLY A 3 3.40 -14.48 9.40
C GLY A 3 4.62 -13.82 8.77
N GLY A 4 5.53 -14.59 8.21
CA GLY A 4 6.65 -14.08 7.42
C GLY A 4 6.20 -13.66 6.02
N ILE A 5 6.87 -12.65 5.45
CA ILE A 5 6.69 -12.26 4.04
C ILE A 5 7.66 -13.09 3.22
N TYR A 6 7.20 -13.71 2.12
CA TYR A 6 8.06 -14.53 1.27
C TYR A 6 7.93 -14.11 -0.19
N LEU A 7 9.07 -13.95 -0.87
CA LEU A 7 9.14 -13.77 -2.31
C LEU A 7 9.28 -15.14 -3.00
N ILE A 8 8.41 -15.42 -3.96
CA ILE A 8 8.50 -16.60 -4.81
C ILE A 8 9.36 -16.23 -6.02
N GLN A 9 10.51 -16.87 -6.18
CA GLN A 9 11.40 -16.68 -7.34
C GLN A 9 11.09 -17.68 -8.46
N ASP A 10 11.59 -17.39 -9.66
CA ASP A 10 11.54 -18.31 -10.79
C ASP A 10 12.21 -19.64 -10.42
N GLY A 11 11.45 -20.73 -10.53
CA GLY A 11 11.86 -22.06 -10.07
C GLY A 11 11.26 -22.49 -8.72
N GLY A 12 10.38 -21.69 -8.12
CA GLY A 12 9.59 -22.07 -6.95
C GLY A 12 10.32 -21.97 -5.61
N GLN A 13 11.47 -21.29 -5.58
CA GLN A 13 12.18 -21.01 -4.33
C GLN A 13 11.48 -19.89 -3.55
N LEU A 14 11.47 -20.04 -2.22
CA LEU A 14 10.92 -19.07 -1.29
C LEU A 14 12.06 -18.35 -0.57
N VAL A 15 12.07 -17.02 -0.65
CA VAL A 15 13.01 -16.17 0.10
C VAL A 15 12.23 -15.39 1.14
N GLU A 16 12.58 -15.58 2.41
CA GLU A 16 12.00 -14.82 3.52
C GLU A 16 12.45 -13.36 3.43
N MET A 17 11.49 -12.45 3.52
CA MET A 17 11.70 -11.02 3.51
C MET A 17 11.60 -10.48 4.94
N SER A 18 12.51 -9.58 5.28
CA SER A 18 12.41 -8.80 6.49
C SER A 18 11.41 -7.66 6.29
N GLU A 19 10.39 -7.60 7.14
CA GLU A 19 9.48 -6.46 7.18
C GLU A 19 10.25 -5.20 7.56
N ALA A 20 10.11 -4.15 6.76
CA ALA A 20 10.64 -2.83 7.03
C ALA A 20 9.58 -1.80 6.68
N GLY A 21 9.56 -0.69 7.43
CA GLY A 21 8.71 0.45 7.11
C GLY A 21 9.09 1.02 5.74
N TYR A 22 8.11 1.58 5.02
CA TYR A 22 8.38 2.30 3.80
C TYR A 22 8.98 3.66 4.14
N GLU A 23 10.25 3.89 3.78
CA GLU A 23 10.98 5.10 4.17
C GLU A 23 10.34 6.40 3.66
N SER A 24 9.53 6.32 2.61
CA SER A 24 8.81 7.46 2.02
C SER A 24 7.32 7.44 2.34
N GLU A 25 6.89 6.71 3.36
CA GLU A 25 5.48 6.65 3.78
C GLU A 25 4.95 8.05 4.11
N ASP A 26 5.70 8.87 4.84
CA ASP A 26 5.30 10.25 5.16
C ASP A 26 5.05 11.09 3.90
N LEU A 27 5.90 10.93 2.88
CA LEU A 27 5.76 11.61 1.60
C LEU A 27 4.52 11.13 0.86
N LEU A 28 4.31 9.81 0.80
CA LEU A 28 3.14 9.21 0.17
C LEU A 28 1.87 9.69 0.87
N GLN A 29 1.79 9.58 2.18
CA GLN A 29 0.64 10.02 2.98
C GLN A 29 0.35 11.51 2.80
N GLY A 30 1.39 12.34 2.73
CA GLY A 30 1.26 13.76 2.39
C GLY A 30 0.64 13.98 1.01
N LEU A 31 1.03 13.20 0.00
CA LEU A 31 0.46 13.28 -1.35
C LEU A 31 -0.99 12.76 -1.38
N LEU A 32 -1.32 11.67 -0.66
CA LEU A 32 -2.69 11.15 -0.58
C LEU A 32 -3.63 12.17 0.07
N ALA A 33 -3.18 12.82 1.15
CA ALA A 33 -3.95 13.85 1.84
C ALA A 33 -4.18 15.10 0.96
N GLN A 34 -3.19 15.50 0.18
CA GLN A 34 -3.26 16.68 -0.70
C GLN A 34 -3.99 16.39 -2.02
N HIS A 35 -3.93 15.16 -2.51
CA HIS A 35 -4.45 14.78 -3.81
C HIS A 35 -5.36 13.54 -3.78
N PRO A 36 -6.46 13.56 -2.98
CA PRO A 36 -7.34 12.41 -2.82
C PRO A 36 -7.98 11.95 -4.15
N ASN A 37 -8.16 12.87 -5.11
CA ASN A 37 -8.78 12.61 -6.40
C ASN A 37 -7.87 11.89 -7.40
N LEU A 38 -6.54 11.84 -7.16
CA LEU A 38 -5.60 11.17 -8.06
C LEU A 38 -5.62 9.64 -7.89
N LEU A 39 -6.18 9.14 -6.80
CA LEU A 39 -6.20 7.73 -6.44
C LEU A 39 -7.28 6.90 -7.14
N ALA A 40 -7.63 7.27 -8.37
CA ALA A 40 -8.77 6.78 -9.16
C ALA A 40 -10.08 7.54 -8.91
N GLY A 41 -10.12 8.79 -9.37
CA GLY A 41 -11.34 9.61 -9.43
C GLY A 41 -12.47 9.04 -10.30
N ASP A 42 -12.24 7.99 -11.08
CA ASP A 42 -13.24 7.30 -11.93
C ASP A 42 -13.78 5.99 -11.31
N GLN A 43 -13.04 5.36 -10.39
CA GLN A 43 -13.38 4.09 -9.73
C GLN A 43 -13.89 4.28 -8.29
N MET A 44 -14.10 5.53 -7.86
CA MET A 44 -14.66 5.86 -6.56
C MET A 44 -16.12 6.26 -6.71
N ASP A 45 -17.02 5.44 -6.17
CA ASP A 45 -18.42 5.77 -6.04
C ASP A 45 -18.58 7.04 -5.19
N HIS A 46 -19.17 8.10 -5.76
CA HIS A 46 -19.42 9.36 -5.05
C HIS A 46 -20.33 9.18 -3.83
N SER A 47 -21.19 8.15 -3.82
CA SER A 47 -22.05 7.81 -2.68
C SER A 47 -21.32 6.96 -1.61
N HIS A 48 -20.23 6.28 -1.99
CA HIS A 48 -19.41 5.45 -1.10
C HIS A 48 -17.91 5.66 -1.37
N PRO A 49 -17.34 6.82 -1.02
CA PRO A 49 -15.93 7.09 -1.27
C PRO A 49 -15.05 6.10 -0.50
N ARG A 50 -14.03 5.54 -1.17
CA ARG A 50 -13.04 4.72 -0.47
C ARG A 50 -12.30 5.61 0.53
N ARG A 51 -12.39 5.24 1.82
CA ARG A 51 -11.66 5.91 2.89
C ARG A 51 -10.29 5.25 2.99
N TRP A 52 -9.26 5.97 2.55
CA TRP A 52 -7.88 5.55 2.71
C TRP A 52 -7.55 5.59 4.20
N LEU A 53 -6.89 4.54 4.67
CA LEU A 53 -6.37 4.52 6.03
C LEU A 53 -5.15 5.45 6.05
N LEU A 54 -5.31 6.62 6.67
CA LEU A 54 -4.19 7.45 7.07
C LEU A 54 -3.56 6.75 8.29
N VAL A 55 -2.27 6.43 8.20
CA VAL A 55 -1.51 5.79 9.28
C VAL A 55 -0.57 6.80 9.91
#